data_AF-A0A7C4KAN8-F1
#
_entry.id   AF-A0A7C4KAN8-F1
#
_cell.length_a   1.000
_cell.length_b   1.000
_cell.length_c   1.000
_cell.angle_alpha   90.00
_cell.angle_beta   90.00
_cell.angle_gamma   90.00
#
_symmetry.space_group_name_H-M   'P 1'
#
loop_
_entity.id
_entity.type
_entity.pdbx_description
1 polymer ?
#
loop_
_entity_poly.entity_id
_entity_poly.type
_entity_poly.pdbx_seq_one_letter_code
_entity_poly.pdbx_strand_id
1 'polypeptide(L)'
;MWDALIINPMVNTLLWIYDILWNNFGLAIIVFTLLVRLITLPLTFSQMKSTQKMQELQKSKKWQEIQKKYKGERDKLAQEQMKIYKEMGINPFGSCLPTLIQFPIIIGLYQAVIRALAVTPTQMLDLSSHIYPFINAAGLIPLNNRFLWMDLAQPERLYVFGVGIPVLAIFVVITTYVQSKLMTPPAQPGDQGAQMAQAMNLYMPFLMGWLAYSFSSGLALYFVASNLFSIIQYAAMGNVNWRSLLPTRKTVAK
;
A
#
# COMPACT_ATOMS: atom_id res chain seq x y z
N MET A 1 -19.16 -17.35 -2.66
CA MET A 1 -17.86 -17.67 -2.02
C MET A 1 -17.10 -16.40 -1.62
N TRP A 2 -16.87 -15.45 -2.54
CA TRP A 2 -16.17 -14.18 -2.25
C TRP A 2 -16.82 -13.37 -1.11
N ASP A 3 -18.15 -13.22 -1.14
CA ASP A 3 -18.88 -12.53 -0.06
C ASP A 3 -18.69 -13.20 1.30
N ALA A 4 -18.91 -14.52 1.39
CA ALA A 4 -18.82 -15.25 2.64
C ALA A 4 -17.38 -15.36 3.20
N LEU A 5 -16.37 -15.46 2.35
CA LEU A 5 -14.98 -15.72 2.78
C LEU A 5 -14.16 -14.45 3.01
N ILE A 6 -14.46 -13.36 2.29
CA ILE A 6 -13.67 -12.13 2.33
C ILE A 6 -14.52 -10.98 2.84
N ILE A 7 -15.66 -10.71 2.23
CA ILE A 7 -16.41 -9.49 2.55
C ILE A 7 -17.08 -9.57 3.91
N ASN A 8 -17.78 -10.65 4.22
CA ASN A 8 -18.50 -10.80 5.49
C ASN A 8 -17.55 -10.76 6.69
N PRO A 9 -16.41 -11.48 6.70
CA PRO A 9 -15.43 -11.35 7.78
C PRO A 9 -14.87 -9.93 7.91
N MET A 10 -14.57 -9.26 6.78
CA MET A 10 -14.03 -7.90 6.79
C MET A 10 -15.05 -6.89 7.32
N VAL A 11 -16.29 -6.95 6.85
CA VAL A 11 -17.40 -6.09 7.31
C VAL A 11 -17.65 -6.30 8.80
N ASN A 12 -17.81 -7.55 9.24
CA ASN A 12 -18.09 -7.84 10.64
C ASN A 12 -16.93 -7.44 11.56
N THR A 13 -15.69 -7.66 11.13
CA THR A 13 -14.51 -7.22 11.89
C THR A 13 -14.46 -5.70 11.96
N LEU A 14 -14.75 -5.00 10.86
CA LEU A 14 -14.79 -3.54 10.84
C LEU A 14 -15.89 -2.99 11.76
N LEU A 15 -17.09 -3.57 11.74
CA LEU A 15 -18.20 -3.19 12.63
C LEU A 15 -17.92 -3.50 14.09
N TRP A 16 -17.26 -4.62 14.38
CA TRP A 16 -16.84 -4.98 15.73
C TRP A 16 -15.80 -3.99 16.29
N ILE A 17 -14.81 -3.60 15.47
CA ILE A 17 -13.85 -2.56 15.85
C ILE A 17 -14.56 -1.22 16.04
N TYR A 18 -15.52 -0.88 15.18
CA TYR A 18 -16.30 0.35 15.28
C TYR A 18 -17.09 0.46 16.60
N ASP A 19 -17.74 -0.63 17.01
CA ASP A 19 -18.47 -0.72 18.29
C ASP A 19 -17.52 -0.50 19.48
N ILE A 20 -16.34 -1.12 19.45
CA ILE A 20 -15.30 -0.95 20.49
C ILE A 20 -14.75 0.48 20.53
N LEU A 21 -14.62 1.15 19.39
CA LEU A 21 -14.00 2.47 19.26
C LEU A 21 -15.01 3.63 19.36
N TRP A 22 -16.01 3.47 20.22
CA TRP A 22 -17.01 4.51 20.51
C TRP A 22 -17.70 5.05 19.26
N ASN A 23 -18.02 4.18 18.30
CA ASN A 23 -18.70 4.55 17.07
C ASN A 23 -17.90 5.55 16.20
N ASN A 24 -16.57 5.41 16.16
CA ASN A 24 -15.71 6.19 15.27
C ASN A 24 -15.22 5.35 14.08
N PHE A 25 -15.84 5.55 12.92
CA PHE A 25 -15.56 4.72 11.74
C PHE A 25 -14.18 4.99 11.13
N GLY A 26 -13.63 6.20 11.28
CA GLY A 26 -12.27 6.50 10.81
C GLY A 26 -11.19 5.79 11.62
N LEU A 27 -11.33 5.78 12.95
CA LEU A 27 -10.46 4.97 13.81
C LEU A 27 -10.64 3.48 13.55
N ALA A 28 -11.86 3.03 13.27
CA ALA A 28 -12.12 1.64 12.93
C ALA A 28 -11.36 1.21 11.67
N ILE A 29 -11.35 2.03 10.61
CA ILE A 29 -10.56 1.77 9.40
C ILE A 29 -9.06 1.71 9.73
N ILE A 30 -8.53 2.65 10.52
CA ILE A 30 -7.10 2.67 10.89
C ILE A 30 -6.73 1.39 11.65
N VAL A 31 -7.48 1.04 12.70
CA VAL A 31 -7.20 -0.15 13.52
C VAL A 31 -7.37 -1.43 12.71
N PHE A 32 -8.40 -1.52 11.87
CA PHE A 32 -8.57 -2.63 10.93
C PHE A 32 -7.36 -2.78 10.00
N THR A 33 -6.85 -1.66 9.47
CA THR A 33 -5.65 -1.64 8.63
C THR A 33 -4.44 -2.20 9.36
N LEU A 34 -4.21 -1.75 10.60
CA LEU A 34 -3.11 -2.22 11.43
C LEU A 34 -3.24 -3.71 11.75
N LEU A 35 -4.46 -4.19 12.05
CA LEU A 35 -4.74 -5.60 12.31
C LEU A 35 -4.40 -6.47 11.09
N VAL A 36 -4.88 -6.09 9.89
CA VAL A 36 -4.55 -6.82 8.66
C VAL A 36 -3.05 -6.81 8.38
N ARG A 37 -2.38 -5.68 8.65
CA ARG A 37 -0.93 -5.55 8.49
C ARG A 37 -0.15 -6.39 9.49
N LEU A 38 -0.64 -6.56 10.73
CA LEU A 38 -0.04 -7.44 11.73
C LEU A 38 -0.20 -8.92 11.35
N ILE A 39 -1.38 -9.33 10.86
CA ILE A 39 -1.61 -10.70 10.38
C ILE A 39 -0.71 -11.02 9.18
N THR A 40 -0.52 -10.06 8.28
CA THR A 40 0.34 -10.21 7.10
C THR A 40 1.81 -9.88 7.35
N LEU A 41 2.19 -9.50 8.57
CA LEU A 41 3.55 -9.15 8.97
C LEU A 41 4.60 -10.23 8.66
N PRO A 42 4.43 -11.52 9.04
CA PRO A 42 5.47 -12.53 8.79
C PRO A 42 5.73 -12.72 7.30
N LEU A 43 4.66 -12.63 6.50
CA LEU A 43 4.75 -12.73 5.06
C LEU A 43 5.46 -11.51 4.45
N THR A 44 5.02 -10.30 4.81
CA THR A 44 5.61 -9.05 4.30
C THR A 44 7.07 -8.91 4.71
N PHE A 45 7.47 -9.41 5.88
CA PHE A 45 8.87 -9.44 6.31
C PHE A 45 9.75 -10.28 5.37
N SER A 46 9.25 -11.45 4.95
CA SER A 46 9.96 -12.30 3.98
C SER A 46 10.11 -11.62 2.61
N GLN A 47 9.10 -10.87 2.19
CA GLN A 47 9.08 -10.11 0.93
C GLN A 47 10.07 -8.93 0.99
N MET A 48 10.11 -8.20 2.10
CA MET A 48 11.05 -7.10 2.32
C MET A 48 12.50 -7.61 2.34
N LYS A 49 12.76 -8.76 2.96
CA LYS A 49 14.09 -9.40 2.93
C LYS A 49 14.53 -9.77 1.51
N SER A 50 13.62 -10.29 0.68
CA SER A 50 13.90 -10.56 -0.74
C SER A 50 14.26 -9.27 -1.49
N THR A 51 13.51 -8.19 -1.23
CA THR A 51 13.75 -6.87 -1.81
C THR A 51 15.12 -6.32 -1.43
N GLN A 52 15.53 -6.46 -0.17
CA GLN A 52 16.86 -6.05 0.30
C GLN A 52 17.99 -6.79 -0.41
N LYS A 53 17.89 -8.12 -0.54
CA LYS A 53 18.88 -8.91 -1.29
C LYS A 53 18.99 -8.45 -2.76
N MET A 54 17.87 -8.09 -3.38
CA MET A 54 17.89 -7.51 -4.73
C MET A 54 18.59 -6.14 -4.75
N GLN A 55 18.37 -5.29 -3.74
CA GLN A 55 19.09 -4.01 -3.63
C GLN A 55 20.60 -4.21 -3.43
N GLU A 56 21.02 -5.21 -2.65
CA GLU A 56 22.42 -5.56 -2.46
C GLU A 56 23.06 -6.06 -3.76
N LEU A 57 22.38 -6.94 -4.51
CA LEU A 57 22.85 -7.36 -5.82
C LEU A 57 23.07 -6.16 -6.74
N GLN A 58 22.08 -5.27 -6.82
CA GLN A 58 22.12 -4.09 -7.67
C GLN A 58 23.30 -3.16 -7.33
N LYS A 59 23.70 -3.12 -6.06
CA LYS A 59 24.86 -2.37 -5.59
C LYS A 59 26.19 -3.14 -5.74
N SER A 60 26.15 -4.47 -5.87
CA SER A 60 27.35 -5.30 -5.92
C SER A 60 28.19 -5.00 -7.17
N LYS A 61 29.52 -4.91 -7.00
CA LYS A 61 30.44 -4.69 -8.13
C LYS A 61 30.34 -5.79 -9.20
N LYS A 62 30.12 -7.04 -8.78
CA LYS A 62 29.91 -8.21 -9.66
C LYS A 62 28.79 -7.96 -10.67
N TRP A 63 27.65 -7.43 -10.22
CA TRP A 63 26.53 -7.11 -11.12
C TRP A 63 26.89 -5.99 -12.10
N GLN A 64 27.55 -4.94 -11.62
CA GLN A 64 27.96 -3.80 -12.45
C GLN A 64 28.95 -4.20 -13.54
N GLU A 65 29.88 -5.11 -13.23
CA GLU A 65 30.85 -5.64 -14.20
C GLU A 65 30.17 -6.50 -15.26
N ILE A 66 29.23 -7.36 -14.87
CA ILE A 66 28.45 -8.20 -15.80
C ILE A 66 27.63 -7.32 -16.75
N GLN A 67 27.00 -6.26 -16.24
CA GLN A 67 26.27 -5.31 -17.07
C GLN A 67 27.16 -4.60 -18.09
N LYS A 68 28.39 -4.22 -17.68
CA LYS A 68 29.38 -3.63 -18.59
C LYS A 68 29.86 -4.63 -19.62
N LYS A 69 30.11 -5.88 -19.22
CA LYS A 69 30.64 -6.95 -20.08
C LYS A 69 29.66 -7.35 -21.18
N TYR A 70 28.37 -7.49 -20.85
CA TYR A 70 27.33 -7.90 -21.80
C TYR A 70 26.46 -6.73 -22.27
N LYS A 71 27.03 -5.51 -22.32
CA LYS A 71 26.32 -4.32 -22.78
C LYS A 71 25.89 -4.49 -24.24
N GLY A 72 24.58 -4.65 -24.47
CA GLY A 72 23.99 -4.88 -25.79
C GLY A 72 23.50 -6.32 -26.02
N GLU A 73 23.98 -7.30 -25.24
CA GLU A 73 23.56 -8.69 -25.32
C GLU A 73 22.49 -9.00 -24.27
N ARG A 74 21.25 -8.55 -24.54
CA ARG A 74 20.12 -8.65 -23.59
C ARG A 74 19.88 -10.07 -23.08
N ASP A 75 19.95 -11.07 -23.95
CA ASP A 75 19.66 -12.45 -23.58
C ASP A 75 20.72 -13.04 -22.63
N LYS A 76 22.01 -12.77 -22.90
CA LYS A 76 23.09 -13.21 -22.02
C LYS A 76 23.04 -12.50 -20.67
N LEU A 77 22.72 -11.20 -20.66
CA LEU A 77 22.59 -10.43 -19.43
C LEU A 77 21.45 -10.99 -18.56
N ALA A 78 20.29 -11.32 -19.15
CA ALA A 78 19.18 -11.93 -18.43
C ALA A 78 19.53 -13.33 -17.88
N GLN A 79 20.27 -14.14 -18.63
CA GLN A 79 20.74 -15.46 -18.18
C GLN A 79 21.69 -15.35 -16.99
N GLU A 80 22.69 -14.47 -17.05
CA GLU A 80 23.63 -14.24 -15.95
C GLU A 80 22.93 -13.66 -14.71
N GLN A 81 21.97 -12.76 -14.89
CA GLN A 81 21.13 -12.25 -13.80
C GLN A 81 20.41 -13.38 -13.08
N MET A 82 19.80 -14.30 -13.83
CA MET A 82 19.06 -15.43 -13.27
C MET A 82 19.99 -16.43 -12.57
N LYS A 83 21.20 -16.66 -13.09
CA LYS A 83 22.22 -17.48 -12.43
C LYS A 83 22.59 -16.90 -11.07
N ILE A 84 22.87 -15.60 -11.00
CA ILE A 84 23.21 -14.94 -9.74
C ILE A 84 22.02 -14.94 -8.77
N TYR A 85 20.79 -14.77 -9.26
CA TYR A 85 19.59 -14.92 -8.42
C TYR A 85 19.51 -16.31 -7.78
N LYS A 86 19.84 -17.37 -8.53
CA LYS A 86 19.91 -18.72 -7.99
C LYS A 86 21.06 -18.89 -6.98
N GLU A 87 22.26 -18.37 -7.29
CA GLU A 87 23.43 -18.42 -6.40
C GLU A 87 23.16 -17.75 -5.04
N MET A 88 22.45 -16.62 -5.02
CA MET A 88 22.14 -15.88 -3.79
C MET A 88 20.82 -16.29 -3.13
N GLY A 89 20.13 -17.29 -3.70
CA GLY A 89 18.82 -17.75 -3.24
C GLY A 89 17.77 -16.63 -3.21
N ILE A 90 17.77 -15.76 -4.22
CA ILE A 90 16.74 -14.73 -4.41
C ILE A 90 15.57 -15.35 -5.16
N ASN A 91 14.37 -15.27 -4.58
CA ASN A 91 13.15 -15.67 -5.26
C ASN A 91 12.52 -14.45 -5.95
N PRO A 92 12.53 -14.36 -7.29
CA PRO A 92 11.96 -13.23 -8.02
C PRO A 92 10.45 -13.06 -7.77
N PHE A 93 9.72 -14.16 -7.50
CA PHE A 93 8.29 -14.12 -7.17
C PHE A 93 8.00 -13.58 -5.78
N GLY A 94 8.99 -13.58 -4.88
CA GLY A 94 8.85 -13.02 -3.53
C GLY A 94 8.57 -11.51 -3.55
N SER A 95 8.96 -10.82 -4.62
CA SER A 95 8.82 -9.36 -4.74
C SER A 95 7.46 -8.91 -5.28
N CYS A 96 6.73 -9.77 -6.04
CA CYS A 96 5.40 -9.47 -6.58
C CYS A 96 4.25 -10.03 -5.75
N LEU A 97 4.55 -10.96 -4.83
CA LEU A 97 3.60 -11.53 -3.88
C LEU A 97 2.84 -10.48 -3.01
N PRO A 98 3.46 -9.36 -2.55
CA PRO A 98 2.72 -8.36 -1.79
C PRO A 98 1.56 -7.78 -2.59
N THR A 99 1.79 -7.46 -3.87
CA THR A 99 0.78 -6.86 -4.75
C THR A 99 -0.40 -7.81 -4.96
N LEU A 100 -0.13 -9.10 -5.17
CA LEU A 100 -1.17 -10.12 -5.37
C LEU A 100 -2.10 -10.27 -4.16
N ILE A 101 -1.56 -10.15 -2.95
CA ILE A 101 -2.33 -10.26 -1.70
C ILE A 101 -3.02 -8.93 -1.38
N GLN A 102 -2.38 -7.82 -1.72
CA GLN A 102 -2.88 -6.48 -1.49
C GLN A 102 -4.15 -6.18 -2.31
N PHE A 103 -4.27 -6.71 -3.53
CA PHE A 103 -5.44 -6.50 -4.38
C PHE A 103 -6.76 -7.01 -3.75
N PRO A 104 -6.87 -8.28 -3.30
CA PRO A 104 -8.05 -8.77 -2.59
C PRO A 104 -8.40 -7.96 -1.34
N ILE A 105 -7.39 -7.54 -0.57
CA ILE A 105 -7.60 -6.77 0.65
C ILE A 105 -8.17 -5.38 0.33
N ILE A 106 -7.65 -4.69 -0.68
CA ILE A 106 -8.18 -3.38 -1.11
C ILE A 106 -9.62 -3.51 -1.57
N ILE A 107 -9.91 -4.50 -2.42
CA ILE A 107 -11.26 -4.72 -2.95
C ILE A 107 -12.23 -5.08 -1.82
N GLY A 108 -11.83 -5.99 -0.94
CA GLY A 108 -12.63 -6.40 0.21
C GLY A 108 -12.92 -5.25 1.15
N LEU A 109 -11.94 -4.39 1.44
CA LEU A 109 -12.14 -3.24 2.31
C LEU A 109 -13.02 -2.17 1.64
N TYR A 110 -12.79 -1.86 0.36
CA TYR A 110 -13.63 -0.92 -0.36
C TYR A 110 -15.10 -1.35 -0.35
N GLN A 111 -15.36 -2.63 -0.61
CA GLN A 111 -16.72 -3.18 -0.52
C GLN A 111 -17.23 -3.17 0.92
N ALA A 112 -16.39 -3.47 1.91
CA ALA A 112 -16.80 -3.43 3.31
C ALA A 112 -17.19 -2.02 3.76
N VAL A 113 -16.42 -1.00 3.38
CA VAL A 113 -16.71 0.41 3.68
C VAL A 113 -18.00 0.85 3.00
N ILE A 114 -18.22 0.52 1.73
CA ILE A 114 -19.46 0.89 1.02
C ILE A 114 -20.69 0.18 1.60
N ARG A 115 -20.58 -1.12 1.92
CA ARG A 115 -21.67 -1.89 2.52
C ARG A 115 -21.98 -1.43 3.93
N ALA A 116 -20.96 -1.12 4.73
CA ALA A 116 -21.14 -0.61 6.08
C ALA A 116 -21.79 0.77 6.06
N LEU A 117 -21.25 1.72 5.28
CA LEU A 117 -21.76 3.10 5.17
C LEU A 117 -23.01 3.22 4.29
N ALA A 118 -23.79 2.13 4.19
CA ALA A 118 -24.90 1.87 3.29
C ALA A 118 -25.64 3.14 2.82
N VAL A 119 -25.30 3.56 1.61
CA VAL A 119 -25.94 4.69 0.91
C VAL A 119 -27.33 4.33 0.37
N THR A 120 -27.77 3.06 0.49
CA THR A 120 -29.07 2.59 0.00
C THR A 120 -29.84 1.74 1.04
N PRO A 121 -31.18 1.88 1.14
CA PRO A 121 -32.00 1.14 2.11
C PRO A 121 -31.95 -0.39 1.95
N THR A 122 -31.77 -0.89 0.72
CA THR A 122 -31.70 -2.32 0.43
C THR A 122 -30.42 -2.96 0.92
N GLN A 123 -29.29 -2.23 0.83
CA GLN A 123 -28.00 -2.68 1.37
C GLN A 123 -27.96 -2.67 2.89
N MET A 124 -28.70 -1.76 3.55
CA MET A 124 -28.86 -1.79 5.01
C MET A 124 -29.58 -3.04 5.50
N LEU A 125 -30.65 -3.45 4.80
CA LEU A 125 -31.43 -4.63 5.15
C LEU A 125 -30.61 -5.92 4.95
N ASP A 126 -29.83 -5.97 3.88
CA ASP A 126 -28.92 -7.09 3.58
C ASP A 126 -27.70 -7.11 4.52
N LEU A 127 -27.21 -5.95 4.95
CA LEU A 127 -26.18 -5.88 5.98
C LEU A 127 -26.69 -6.46 7.30
N SER A 128 -27.90 -6.10 7.72
CA SER A 128 -28.51 -6.59 8.96
C SER A 128 -28.67 -8.11 9.01
N SER A 129 -28.86 -8.78 7.89
CA SER A 129 -28.99 -10.25 7.82
C SER A 129 -27.64 -10.97 7.84
N HIS A 130 -26.54 -10.26 7.56
CA HIS A 130 -25.18 -10.81 7.48
C HIS A 130 -24.26 -10.34 8.62
N ILE A 131 -24.75 -9.49 9.53
CA ILE A 131 -24.05 -9.13 10.76
C ILE A 131 -24.10 -10.30 11.74
N TYR A 132 -22.96 -10.60 12.35
CA TYR A 132 -22.88 -11.64 13.36
C TYR A 132 -23.68 -11.29 14.62
N PRO A 133 -24.31 -12.29 15.27
CA PRO A 133 -25.26 -12.07 16.36
C PRO A 133 -24.65 -11.41 17.61
N PHE A 134 -23.33 -11.37 17.73
CA PHE A 134 -22.64 -10.70 18.83
C PHE A 134 -22.47 -9.18 18.62
N ILE A 135 -22.80 -8.64 17.44
CA ILE A 135 -22.74 -7.21 17.13
C ILE A 135 -24.17 -6.66 17.18
N ASN A 136 -24.41 -5.61 17.98
CA ASN A 136 -25.73 -4.98 18.07
C ASN A 136 -25.98 -4.06 16.87
N ALA A 137 -26.32 -4.64 15.72
CA ALA A 137 -26.56 -3.93 14.46
C ALA A 137 -27.58 -2.79 14.58
N ALA A 138 -28.64 -2.99 15.37
CA ALA A 138 -29.72 -2.03 15.54
C ALA A 138 -29.29 -0.77 16.30
N GLY A 139 -28.30 -0.87 17.21
CA GLY A 139 -27.76 0.26 17.95
C GLY A 139 -26.67 1.05 17.21
N LEU A 140 -26.09 0.47 16.15
CA LEU A 140 -24.98 1.06 15.40
C LEU A 140 -25.44 1.85 14.17
N ILE A 141 -26.69 1.70 13.74
CA ILE A 141 -27.26 2.36 12.56
C ILE A 141 -28.00 3.64 12.99
N PRO A 142 -27.78 4.80 12.34
CA PRO A 142 -26.86 5.03 11.23
C PRO A 142 -25.40 5.13 11.69
N LEU A 143 -24.48 4.53 10.93
CA LEU A 143 -23.05 4.61 11.23
C LEU A 143 -22.57 6.06 11.14
N ASN A 144 -21.76 6.47 12.11
CA ASN A 144 -21.09 7.76 12.07
C ASN A 144 -19.96 7.71 11.03
N ASN A 145 -20.24 8.26 9.86
CA ASN A 145 -19.33 8.32 8.72
C ASN A 145 -18.42 9.55 8.73
N ARG A 146 -18.54 10.44 9.72
CA ARG A 146 -17.70 11.63 9.85
C ARG A 146 -16.44 11.30 10.63
N PHE A 147 -15.30 11.66 10.05
CA PHE A 147 -14.01 11.58 10.71
C PHE A 147 -13.22 12.84 10.41
N LEU A 148 -12.78 13.56 11.44
CA LEU A 148 -12.12 14.86 11.27
C LEU A 148 -12.99 15.80 10.40
N TRP A 149 -12.48 16.28 9.27
CA TRP A 149 -13.20 17.16 8.34
C TRP A 149 -13.91 16.43 7.19
N MET A 150 -13.76 15.11 7.07
CA MET A 150 -14.19 14.33 5.90
C MET A 150 -15.40 13.43 6.19
N ASP A 151 -16.13 13.11 5.12
CA ASP A 151 -17.13 12.04 5.09
C ASP A 151 -16.50 10.80 4.44
N LEU A 152 -16.43 9.71 5.20
CA LEU A 152 -15.76 8.46 4.83
C LEU A 152 -16.40 7.73 3.64
N ALA A 153 -17.66 8.03 3.32
CA ALA A 153 -18.37 7.48 2.18
C ALA A 153 -18.09 8.24 0.87
N GLN A 154 -17.64 9.49 0.96
CA GLN A 154 -17.47 10.39 -0.19
C GLN A 154 -15.99 10.69 -0.47
N PRO A 155 -15.63 11.11 -1.69
CA PRO A 155 -14.29 11.61 -1.98
C PRO A 155 -13.92 12.80 -1.08
N GLU A 156 -12.70 12.82 -0.54
CA GLU A 156 -12.26 13.86 0.39
C GLU A 156 -11.94 15.17 -0.33
N ARG A 157 -12.53 16.28 0.13
CA ARG A 157 -12.17 17.64 -0.29
C ARG A 157 -12.23 18.56 0.92
N LEU A 158 -11.11 19.16 1.30
CA LEU A 158 -11.06 20.23 2.28
C LEU A 158 -11.29 21.56 1.56
N TYR A 159 -12.42 22.21 1.82
CA TYR A 159 -12.73 23.51 1.21
C TYR A 159 -12.07 24.65 1.99
N VAL A 160 -11.07 25.29 1.38
CA VAL A 160 -10.38 26.46 1.93
C VAL A 160 -10.54 27.60 0.93
N PHE A 161 -11.13 28.73 1.34
CA PHE A 161 -11.43 29.88 0.46
C PHE A 161 -12.21 29.52 -0.81
N GLY A 162 -13.14 28.56 -0.73
CA GLY A 162 -13.93 28.09 -1.88
C GLY A 162 -13.22 27.09 -2.79
N VAL A 163 -11.96 26.71 -2.49
CA VAL A 163 -11.20 25.72 -3.26
C VAL A 163 -11.19 24.38 -2.51
N GLY A 164 -11.66 23.32 -3.17
CA GLY A 164 -11.68 21.96 -2.63
C GLY A 164 -10.34 21.25 -2.81
N ILE A 165 -9.50 21.26 -1.78
CA ILE A 165 -8.17 20.66 -1.81
C ILE A 165 -8.27 19.17 -1.41
N PRO A 166 -7.75 18.23 -2.22
CA PRO A 166 -7.79 16.80 -1.92
C PRO A 166 -6.59 16.41 -1.03
N VAL A 167 -6.65 16.81 0.24
CA VAL A 167 -5.57 16.64 1.22
C VAL A 167 -5.15 15.17 1.35
N LEU A 168 -6.11 14.25 1.48
CA LEU A 168 -5.78 12.83 1.61
C LEU A 168 -5.13 12.25 0.37
N ALA A 169 -5.56 12.64 -0.83
CA ALA A 169 -4.92 12.17 -2.06
C ALA A 169 -3.46 12.61 -2.13
N ILE A 170 -3.16 13.85 -1.71
CA ILE A 170 -1.79 14.37 -1.60
C ILE A 170 -0.98 13.53 -0.60
N PHE A 171 -1.55 13.24 0.58
CA PHE A 171 -0.89 12.37 1.56
C PHE A 171 -0.64 10.95 1.03
N VAL A 172 -1.58 10.37 0.28
CA VAL A 172 -1.38 9.06 -0.37
C VAL A 172 -0.22 9.13 -1.36
N VAL A 173 -0.16 10.15 -2.24
CA VAL A 173 0.96 10.32 -3.18
C VAL A 173 2.29 10.41 -2.44
N ILE A 174 2.37 11.27 -1.42
CA ILE A 174 3.62 11.47 -0.64
C ILE A 174 4.03 10.16 0.04
N THR A 175 3.11 9.51 0.75
CA THR A 175 3.41 8.28 1.50
C THR A 175 3.77 7.12 0.58
N THR A 176 3.06 6.93 -0.54
CA THR A 176 3.38 5.91 -1.55
C THR A 176 4.73 6.20 -2.21
N TYR A 177 5.04 7.46 -2.50
CA TYR A 177 6.34 7.84 -3.05
C TYR A 177 7.48 7.53 -2.07
N VAL A 178 7.35 7.94 -0.80
CA VAL A 178 8.35 7.65 0.23
C VAL A 178 8.53 6.15 0.40
N GLN A 179 7.43 5.40 0.54
CA GLN A 179 7.46 3.94 0.66
C GLN A 179 8.18 3.29 -0.54
N SER A 180 7.77 3.64 -1.76
CA SER A 180 8.34 3.05 -2.97
C SER A 180 9.81 3.43 -3.15
N LYS A 181 10.19 4.68 -2.84
CA LYS A 181 11.59 5.13 -2.88
C LYS A 181 12.49 4.40 -1.89
N LEU A 182 12.01 4.11 -0.68
CA LEU A 182 12.78 3.36 0.32
C LEU A 182 13.00 1.90 -0.07
N MET A 183 12.04 1.29 -0.77
CA MET A 183 12.07 -0.11 -1.15
C MET A 183 12.67 -0.36 -2.54
N THR A 184 12.77 0.65 -3.41
CA THR A 184 13.29 0.51 -4.78
C THR A 184 14.81 0.74 -4.85
N PRO A 185 15.60 -0.16 -5.47
CA PRO A 185 17.03 0.06 -5.67
C PRO A 185 17.33 1.27 -6.55
N PRO A 186 18.48 1.95 -6.34
CA PRO A 186 18.93 3.02 -7.24
C PRO A 186 19.29 2.43 -8.61
N ALA A 187 18.81 3.06 -9.70
CA ALA A 187 19.17 2.62 -11.05
C ALA A 187 20.57 3.09 -11.43
N GLN A 188 21.26 2.21 -12.13
CA GLN A 188 22.52 2.50 -12.77
C GLN A 188 22.35 2.57 -14.30
N PRO A 189 23.15 3.38 -14.99
CA PRO A 189 23.12 3.45 -16.44
C PRO A 189 23.43 2.09 -17.06
N GLY A 190 22.48 1.55 -17.85
CA GLY A 190 22.61 0.24 -18.49
C GLY A 190 21.75 -0.88 -17.87
N ASP A 191 21.18 -0.66 -16.69
CA ASP A 191 20.26 -1.60 -16.06
C ASP A 191 18.81 -1.33 -16.50
N GLN A 192 18.27 -2.17 -17.38
CA GLN A 192 16.88 -2.07 -17.83
C GLN A 192 15.89 -2.44 -16.72
N GLY A 193 16.23 -3.40 -15.86
CA GLY A 193 15.38 -3.82 -14.75
C GLY A 193 15.24 -2.72 -13.69
N ALA A 194 16.34 -2.04 -13.37
CA ALA A 194 16.31 -0.91 -12.45
C ALA A 194 15.59 0.31 -13.05
N GLN A 195 15.71 0.55 -14.36
CA GLN A 195 14.95 1.60 -15.04
C GLN A 195 13.44 1.32 -15.00
N MET A 196 13.00 0.08 -15.25
CA MET A 196 11.60 -0.29 -15.12
C MET A 196 11.08 -0.13 -13.69
N ALA A 197 11.87 -0.55 -12.69
CA ALA A 197 11.52 -0.37 -11.28
C ALA A 197 11.42 1.13 -10.90
N GLN A 198 12.29 1.98 -11.43
CA GLN A 198 12.20 3.43 -11.23
C GLN A 198 10.99 4.07 -11.91
N ALA A 199 10.66 3.64 -13.13
CA ALA A 199 9.44 4.09 -13.81
C ALA A 199 8.20 3.73 -13.00
N MET A 200 8.17 2.52 -12.43
CA MET A 200 7.08 2.08 -11.55
C MET A 200 7.01 2.90 -10.25
N ASN A 201 8.15 3.23 -9.64
CA ASN A 201 8.22 4.09 -8.46
C ASN A 201 7.73 5.52 -8.74
N LEU A 202 7.95 6.05 -9.95
CA LEU A 202 7.42 7.36 -10.31
C LEU A 202 5.91 7.31 -10.60
N TYR A 203 5.44 6.29 -11.32
CA TYR A 203 4.05 6.21 -11.79
C TYR A 203 3.05 5.77 -10.71
N MET A 204 3.40 4.77 -9.90
CA MET A 204 2.47 4.20 -8.89
C MET A 204 1.92 5.21 -7.89
N PRO A 205 2.73 6.14 -7.32
CA PRO A 205 2.21 7.16 -6.43
C PRO A 205 1.13 8.03 -7.07
N PHE A 206 1.28 8.41 -8.35
CA PHE A 206 0.27 9.19 -9.06
C PHE A 206 -1.01 8.38 -9.32
N LEU A 207 -0.87 7.10 -9.70
CA LEU A 207 -2.03 6.22 -9.85
C LEU A 207 -2.79 6.07 -8.53
N MET A 208 -2.08 5.81 -7.43
CA MET A 208 -2.69 5.69 -6.10
C MET A 208 -3.30 7.02 -5.64
N GLY A 209 -2.66 8.15 -5.95
CA GLY A 209 -3.22 9.49 -5.74
C GLY A 209 -4.50 9.72 -6.51
N TRP A 210 -4.56 9.31 -7.78
CA TRP A 210 -5.77 9.39 -8.61
C TRP A 210 -6.90 8.53 -8.05
N LEU A 211 -6.60 7.31 -7.60
CA LEU A 211 -7.58 6.45 -6.94
C LEU A 211 -8.09 7.11 -5.65
N ALA A 212 -7.19 7.60 -4.79
CA ALA A 212 -7.57 8.30 -3.57
C ALA A 212 -8.36 9.60 -3.82
N TYR A 213 -8.12 10.26 -4.96
CA TYR A 213 -8.88 11.44 -5.39
C TYR A 213 -10.29 11.10 -5.87
N SER A 214 -10.45 9.95 -6.53
CA SER A 214 -11.69 9.54 -7.22
C SER A 214 -12.64 8.72 -6.34
N PHE A 215 -12.10 7.94 -5.41
CA PHE A 215 -12.86 7.04 -4.54
C PHE A 215 -13.11 7.66 -3.16
N SER A 216 -13.81 6.90 -2.30
CA SER A 216 -14.18 7.35 -0.96
C SER A 216 -12.96 7.67 -0.09
N SER A 217 -13.12 8.63 0.82
CA SER A 217 -12.07 9.05 1.73
C SER A 217 -11.68 7.96 2.74
N GLY A 218 -12.60 7.03 3.06
CA GLY A 218 -12.27 5.82 3.83
C GLY A 218 -11.22 4.94 3.15
N LEU A 219 -11.27 4.80 1.83
CA LEU A 219 -10.23 4.07 1.08
C LEU A 219 -8.90 4.84 1.07
N ALA A 220 -8.93 6.16 0.92
CA ALA A 220 -7.73 6.98 0.99
C ALA A 220 -7.07 6.92 2.39
N LEU A 221 -7.87 6.94 3.47
CA LEU A 221 -7.40 6.79 4.84
C LEU A 221 -6.72 5.44 5.06
N TYR A 222 -7.31 4.37 4.53
CA TYR A 222 -6.68 3.05 4.51
C TYR A 222 -5.30 3.10 3.84
N PHE A 223 -5.18 3.68 2.64
CA PHE A 223 -3.90 3.77 1.95
C PHE A 223 -2.84 4.51 2.78
N VAL A 224 -3.20 5.64 3.39
CA VAL A 224 -2.26 6.38 4.26
C VAL A 224 -1.81 5.52 5.44
N ALA A 225 -2.73 4.94 6.20
CA ALA A 225 -2.40 4.09 7.35
C ALA A 225 -1.53 2.88 6.94
N SER A 226 -1.85 2.27 5.82
CA SER A 226 -1.18 1.09 5.26
C SER A 226 0.24 1.40 4.76
N ASN A 227 0.43 2.55 4.11
CA ASN A 227 1.75 3.03 3.66
C ASN A 227 2.62 3.40 4.86
N LEU A 228 2.07 4.13 5.84
CA LEU A 228 2.79 4.49 7.07
C LEU A 228 3.26 3.24 7.83
N PHE A 229 2.39 2.24 7.99
CA PHE A 229 2.80 0.97 8.58
C PHE A 229 3.95 0.32 7.80
N SER A 230 3.86 0.28 6.47
CA SER A 230 4.89 -0.33 5.63
C SER A 230 6.24 0.41 5.75
N ILE A 231 6.21 1.74 5.85
CA ILE A 231 7.41 2.57 6.10
C ILE A 231 8.00 2.25 7.48
N ILE A 232 7.17 2.20 8.52
CA ILE A 232 7.59 1.87 9.88
C ILE A 232 8.16 0.45 9.95
N GLN A 233 7.53 -0.52 9.29
CA GLN A 233 8.00 -1.90 9.21
C GLN A 233 9.36 -1.97 8.54
N TYR A 234 9.53 -1.28 7.40
CA TYR A 234 10.83 -1.22 6.71
C TYR A 234 11.90 -0.49 7.53
N ALA A 235 11.51 0.52 8.31
CA ALA A 235 12.36 1.21 9.28
C ALA A 235 12.80 0.34 10.45
N ALA A 236 11.88 -0.42 11.04
CA ALA A 236 12.16 -1.35 12.13
C ALA A 236 13.12 -2.47 11.70
N MET A 237 13.17 -2.81 10.41
CA MET A 237 14.15 -3.74 9.85
C MET A 237 15.59 -3.18 9.78
N GLY A 238 15.83 -1.92 10.18
CA GLY A 238 17.18 -1.32 10.25
C GLY A 238 17.79 -0.90 8.92
N ASN A 239 17.01 -0.94 7.82
CA ASN A 239 17.53 -0.83 6.45
C ASN A 239 17.17 0.49 5.75
N VAL A 240 16.86 1.54 6.51
CA VAL A 240 16.39 2.82 5.93
C VAL A 240 17.54 3.77 5.68
N ASN A 241 17.75 4.10 4.41
CA ASN A 241 18.61 5.19 4.02
C ASN A 241 17.81 6.48 3.86
N TRP A 242 17.54 7.18 4.97
CA TRP A 242 16.79 8.45 4.95
C TRP A 242 17.43 9.52 4.07
N ARG A 243 18.76 9.47 3.87
CA ARG A 243 19.48 10.40 2.99
C ARG A 243 19.10 10.25 1.52
N SER A 244 18.56 9.10 1.12
CA SER A 244 18.10 8.86 -0.27
C SER A 244 16.82 9.60 -0.64
N LEU A 245 16.08 10.12 0.36
CA LEU A 245 14.88 10.93 0.16
C LEU A 245 15.22 12.41 -0.11
N LEU A 246 16.40 12.88 0.30
CA LEU A 246 16.81 14.25 0.06
C LEU A 246 17.34 14.38 -1.38
N PRO A 247 16.96 15.43 -2.12
CA PRO A 247 17.58 15.72 -3.40
C PRO A 247 19.06 16.03 -3.15
N THR A 248 19.95 15.13 -3.55
CA THR A 248 21.39 15.40 -3.54
C THR A 248 21.64 16.56 -4.48
N ARG A 249 21.99 17.74 -3.94
CA ARG A 249 22.60 18.81 -4.71
C ARG A 249 23.84 18.20 -5.37
N LYS A 250 23.76 17.93 -6.68
CA LYS A 250 24.96 17.71 -7.48
C LYS A 250 25.75 19.01 -7.36
N THR A 251 26.82 19.01 -6.58
CA THR A 251 27.86 20.01 -6.71
C THR A 251 28.36 19.90 -8.14
N VAL A 252 27.92 20.85 -8.98
CA VAL A 252 28.51 21.08 -10.29
C VAL A 252 29.96 21.46 -9.99
N ALA A 253 30.87 20.52 -10.15
CA ALA A 253 32.29 20.82 -10.16
C ALA A 253 32.50 21.76 -11.35
N LYS A 254 32.91 23.00 -11.05
CA LYS A 254 33.41 23.97 -12.02
C LYS A 254 34.77 23.51 -12.53
#